data_AF-F7NLX7-F1
#
_entry.id   AF-F7NLX7-F1
#
_cell.length_a   1.000
_cell.length_b   1.000
_cell.length_c   1.000
_cell.angle_alpha   90.00
_cell.angle_beta   90.00
_cell.angle_gamma   90.00
#
_symmetry.space_group_name_H-M   'P 1'
#
loop_
_entity.id
_entity.type
_entity.pdbx_description
1 polymer ?
#
loop_
_entity_poly.entity_id
_entity_poly.type
_entity_poly.pdbx_seq_one_letter_code
_entity_poly.pdbx_strand_id
1 'polypeptide(L)'
;MGVGQLFRTDFVREKGYLFQEQRTSNDLLFVFSAITDAKRITILDEILVHQRRDVSSSLSVTREKSWDCFYYALIVLREHLQRMGSFERFERDYIDYALHFSLWNINSIKGFAYEKLYNKLKSEWFKDWALSGLMPNALNLKVSISNTAI
;
A
#
# COMPACT_ATOMS: atom_id res chain seq x y z
N MET A 1 0.77 -7.42 -1.42
CA MET A 1 2.02 -7.98 -0.85
C MET A 1 1.66 -9.30 -0.19
N GLY A 2 2.59 -10.26 -0.10
CA GLY A 2 2.38 -11.50 0.65
C GLY A 2 3.18 -11.43 1.93
N VAL A 3 2.58 -11.82 3.05
CA VAL A 3 3.25 -12.02 4.36
C VAL A 3 4.20 -13.21 4.27
N GLY A 4 5.39 -12.96 3.72
CA GLY A 4 6.52 -13.88 3.69
C GLY A 4 7.63 -13.47 4.66
N GLN A 5 7.25 -12.84 5.78
CA GLN A 5 8.17 -12.29 6.77
C GLN A 5 7.93 -12.96 8.12
N LEU A 6 9.02 -13.26 8.84
CA LEU A 6 8.97 -13.79 10.19
C LEU A 6 9.21 -12.68 11.19
N PHE A 7 8.27 -12.52 12.13
CA PHE A 7 8.35 -11.54 13.20
C PHE A 7 8.54 -12.25 14.54
N ARG A 8 9.42 -11.71 15.39
CA ARG A 8 9.58 -12.23 16.76
C ARG A 8 8.28 -12.00 17.54
N THR A 9 7.71 -13.07 18.11
CA THR A 9 6.44 -13.02 18.85
C THR A 9 6.42 -11.95 19.93
N ASP A 10 7.47 -11.86 20.74
CA ASP A 10 7.52 -10.88 21.84
C ASP A 10 7.55 -9.44 21.34
N PHE A 11 8.21 -9.19 20.19
CA PHE A 11 8.21 -7.86 19.57
C PHE A 11 6.81 -7.48 19.11
N VAL A 12 6.09 -8.40 18.48
CA VAL A 12 4.70 -8.19 18.03
C VAL A 12 3.77 -7.89 19.21
N ARG A 13 3.89 -8.68 20.29
CA ARG A 13 3.05 -8.54 21.50
C ARG A 13 3.36 -7.26 22.27
N GLU A 14 4.64 -6.94 22.49
CA GLU A 14 5.07 -5.74 23.20
C GLU A 14 4.58 -4.46 22.51
N LYS A 15 4.61 -4.46 21.17
CA LYS A 15 4.16 -3.32 20.36
C LYS A 15 2.67 -3.31 20.06
N GLY A 16 1.96 -4.41 20.35
CA GLY A 16 0.53 -4.54 20.09
C GLY A 16 0.16 -4.50 18.61
N TYR A 17 1.01 -5.01 17.71
CA TYR A 17 0.68 -5.02 16.29
C TYR A 17 -0.45 -6.00 15.99
N LEU A 18 -1.47 -5.49 15.30
CA LEU A 18 -2.65 -6.24 14.86
C LEU A 18 -2.88 -5.98 13.37
N PHE A 19 -3.53 -6.93 12.71
CA PHE A 19 -4.08 -6.70 11.38
C PHE A 19 -5.19 -5.66 11.47
N GLN A 20 -5.23 -4.76 10.50
CA GLN A 20 -6.30 -3.77 10.43
C GLN A 20 -7.63 -4.47 10.12
N GLU A 21 -8.71 -4.10 10.79
CA GLU A 21 -10.06 -4.63 10.52
C GLU A 21 -10.62 -4.08 9.20
N GLN A 22 -10.11 -4.58 8.09
CA GLN A 22 -10.55 -4.24 6.74
C GLN A 22 -10.42 -5.44 5.81
N ARG A 23 -11.16 -5.40 4.70
CA ARG A 23 -11.29 -6.54 3.79
C ARG A 23 -10.01 -6.87 3.02
N THR A 24 -9.27 -5.87 2.57
CA THR A 24 -8.02 -6.01 1.81
C THR A 24 -6.98 -5.03 2.31
N SER A 25 -5.70 -5.27 2.03
CA SER A 25 -4.58 -4.45 2.51
C SER A 25 -4.49 -4.37 4.04
N ASN A 26 -5.09 -5.32 4.76
CA ASN A 26 -5.13 -5.37 6.23
C ASN A 26 -3.77 -5.70 6.87
N ASP A 27 -2.88 -6.32 6.09
CA ASP A 27 -1.51 -6.64 6.43
C ASP A 27 -0.58 -5.42 6.40
N LEU A 28 -0.91 -4.40 5.61
CA LEU A 28 -0.05 -3.24 5.39
C LEU A 28 0.35 -2.56 6.70
N LEU A 29 -0.62 -2.18 7.54
CA LEU A 29 -0.32 -1.47 8.79
C LEU A 29 0.62 -2.31 9.67
N PHE A 30 0.26 -3.57 9.91
CA PHE A 30 1.07 -4.48 10.71
C PHE A 30 2.51 -4.58 10.18
N VAL A 31 2.65 -4.88 8.89
CA VAL A 31 3.95 -5.16 8.26
C VAL A 31 4.84 -3.92 8.26
N PHE A 32 4.31 -2.78 7.80
CA PHE A 32 5.12 -1.57 7.71
C PHE A 32 5.44 -0.98 9.08
N SER A 33 4.49 -0.95 10.03
CA SER A 33 4.78 -0.55 11.40
C SER A 33 5.85 -1.43 12.04
N ALA A 34 5.77 -2.75 11.86
CA ALA A 34 6.77 -3.67 12.37
C ALA A 34 8.15 -3.43 11.76
N ILE A 35 8.24 -3.12 10.45
CA ILE A 35 9.50 -2.82 9.76
C ILE A 35 10.09 -1.50 10.25
N THR A 36 9.28 -0.42 10.33
CA THR A 36 9.78 0.91 10.67
C THR A 36 10.17 1.05 12.14
N ASP A 37 9.56 0.25 13.00
CA ASP A 37 9.85 0.25 14.44
C ASP A 37 10.95 -0.77 14.82
N ALA A 38 11.33 -1.65 13.90
CA ALA A 38 12.34 -2.68 14.16
C ALA A 38 13.73 -2.06 14.35
N LYS A 39 14.40 -2.46 15.44
CA LYS A 39 15.79 -2.05 15.70
C LYS A 39 16.80 -2.82 14.84
N ARG A 40 16.44 -4.02 14.37
CA ARG A 40 17.28 -4.90 13.54
C ARG A 40 16.39 -5.68 12.59
N ILE A 41 16.82 -5.76 11.34
CA ILE A 41 16.19 -6.54 10.28
C ILE A 41 17.29 -7.41 9.66
N THR A 42 16.98 -8.68 9.45
CA THR A 42 17.88 -9.64 8.78
C THR A 42 17.20 -10.11 7.50
N ILE A 43 17.97 -10.16 6.42
CA ILE A 43 17.54 -10.70 5.13
C ILE A 43 18.26 -12.02 4.94
N LEU A 44 17.51 -13.08 4.63
CA LEU A 44 18.04 -14.41 4.33
C LEU A 44 17.74 -14.72 2.87
N ASP A 45 18.79 -14.99 2.08
CA ASP A 45 18.67 -15.32 0.66
C ASP A 45 18.62 -16.85 0.47
N GLU A 46 17.61 -17.48 1.09
CA GLU A 46 17.37 -18.91 1.02
C GLU A 46 15.90 -19.21 0.70
N ILE A 47 15.66 -20.24 -0.11
CA ILE A 47 14.30 -20.67 -0.45
C ILE A 47 13.73 -21.49 0.70
N LEU A 48 12.96 -20.83 1.57
CA LEU A 48 12.32 -21.47 2.72
C LEU A 48 10.82 -21.75 2.53
N VAL A 49 10.16 -21.04 1.61
CA VAL A 49 8.69 -21.12 1.43
C VAL A 49 8.33 -21.05 -0.06
N HIS A 50 7.42 -21.93 -0.49
CA HIS A 50 6.82 -21.88 -1.83
C HIS A 50 5.41 -21.26 -1.76
N GLN A 51 5.23 -20.09 -2.39
CA GLN A 51 3.92 -19.46 -2.49
C GLN A 51 3.06 -20.12 -3.58
N ARG A 52 1.86 -20.59 -3.23
CA ARG A 52 0.84 -20.98 -4.22
C ARG A 52 0.13 -19.74 -4.75
N ARG A 53 0.03 -19.59 -6.07
CA ARG A 53 -0.68 -18.50 -6.77
C ARG A 53 -1.91 -19.05 -7.50
N ASP A 54 -2.82 -18.16 -7.89
CA ASP A 54 -3.96 -18.43 -8.78
C ASP A 54 -5.07 -19.36 -8.26
N VAL A 55 -5.50 -19.15 -7.02
CA VAL A 55 -6.80 -19.68 -6.57
C VAL A 55 -7.89 -18.69 -6.97
N SER A 56 -8.81 -19.11 -7.85
CA SER A 56 -9.89 -18.28 -8.43
C SER A 56 -10.84 -17.64 -7.41
N SER A 57 -10.84 -18.11 -6.16
CA SER A 57 -11.60 -17.56 -5.03
C SER A 57 -10.84 -16.54 -4.18
N SER A 58 -9.63 -16.12 -4.58
CA SER A 58 -8.84 -15.19 -3.76
C SER A 58 -9.53 -13.83 -3.61
N LEU A 59 -9.35 -13.19 -2.44
CA LEU A 59 -9.92 -11.86 -2.14
C LEU A 59 -9.54 -10.80 -3.18
N SER A 60 -8.41 -10.98 -3.87
CA SER A 60 -7.93 -10.16 -4.99
C SER A 60 -8.89 -10.10 -6.19
N VAL A 61 -9.80 -11.08 -6.34
CA VAL A 61 -10.78 -11.16 -7.44
C VAL A 61 -11.96 -10.20 -7.22
N THR A 62 -12.07 -9.58 -6.04
CA THR A 62 -13.17 -8.65 -5.68
C THR A 62 -12.71 -7.24 -5.29
N ARG A 63 -11.63 -6.75 -5.93
CA ARG A 63 -11.07 -5.41 -5.65
C ARG A 63 -12.05 -4.26 -5.88
N GLU A 64 -13.06 -4.44 -6.72
CA GLU A 64 -14.12 -3.45 -6.92
C GLU A 64 -14.89 -3.13 -5.63
N LYS A 65 -14.95 -4.08 -4.68
CA LYS A 65 -15.66 -3.90 -3.40
C LYS A 65 -14.79 -3.32 -2.29
N SER A 66 -13.49 -3.09 -2.54
CA SER A 66 -12.52 -2.63 -1.53
C SER A 66 -11.45 -1.72 -2.15
N TRP A 67 -11.86 -0.93 -3.15
CA TRP A 67 -11.02 -0.08 -3.96
C TRP A 67 -10.34 1.05 -3.16
N ASP A 68 -10.84 1.37 -1.98
CA ASP A 68 -10.41 2.43 -1.07
C ASP A 68 -9.63 1.91 0.15
N CYS A 69 -9.67 0.62 0.48
CA CYS A 69 -8.98 0.06 1.65
C CYS A 69 -7.47 0.36 1.65
N PHE A 70 -6.83 0.42 0.48
CA PHE A 70 -5.40 0.75 0.40
C PHE A 70 -5.11 2.19 0.87
N TYR A 71 -6.02 3.13 0.59
CA TYR A 71 -5.88 4.52 1.01
C TYR A 71 -5.99 4.62 2.53
N TYR A 72 -7.01 3.99 3.13
CA TYR A 72 -7.17 3.98 4.58
C TYR A 72 -5.99 3.31 5.29
N ALA A 73 -5.43 2.23 4.71
CA ALA A 73 -4.23 1.60 5.23
C ALA A 73 -3.02 2.58 5.24
N LEU A 74 -2.84 3.35 4.18
CA LEU A 74 -1.78 4.35 4.07
C LEU A 74 -1.96 5.49 5.09
N ILE A 75 -3.19 5.98 5.28
CA ILE A 75 -3.48 7.01 6.28
C ILE A 75 -3.09 6.53 7.68
N VAL A 76 -3.51 5.33 8.08
CA VAL A 76 -3.19 4.80 9.42
C VAL A 76 -1.69 4.52 9.57
N LEU A 77 -0.99 4.14 8.50
CA LEU A 77 0.47 4.02 8.51
C LEU A 77 1.15 5.39 8.74
N ARG A 78 0.70 6.45 8.07
CA ARG A 78 1.21 7.81 8.28
C ARG A 78 1.01 8.25 9.73
N GLU A 79 -0.18 8.05 10.28
CA GLU A 79 -0.48 8.36 11.67
C GLU A 79 0.40 7.58 12.65
N HIS A 80 0.67 6.31 12.36
CA HIS A 80 1.62 5.50 13.15
C HIS A 80 3.02 6.12 13.13
N LEU A 81 3.55 6.45 11.96
CA LEU A 81 4.88 7.07 11.81
C LEU A 81 4.97 8.41 12.54
N GLN A 82 3.91 9.22 12.48
CA GLN A 82 3.85 10.49 13.21
C GLN A 82 3.83 10.27 14.73
N ARG A 83 3.01 9.33 15.22
CA ARG A 83 2.92 8.98 16.64
C ARG A 83 4.25 8.45 17.19
N MET A 84 4.99 7.71 16.38
CA MET A 84 6.31 7.17 16.73
C MET A 84 7.45 8.18 16.55
N GLY A 85 7.16 9.39 16.04
CA GLY A 85 8.17 10.42 15.79
C GLY A 85 9.14 10.07 14.66
N SER A 86 8.78 9.13 13.78
CA SER A 86 9.63 8.61 12.71
C SER A 86 9.20 9.06 11.31
N PHE A 87 8.12 9.84 11.19
CA PHE A 87 7.60 10.28 9.89
C PHE A 87 8.62 11.05 9.05
N GLU A 88 9.34 12.01 9.63
CA GLU A 88 10.35 12.80 8.90
C GLU A 88 11.42 11.91 8.23
N ARG A 89 11.86 10.87 8.94
CA ARG A 89 12.83 9.90 8.40
C ARG A 89 12.27 9.12 7.21
N PHE A 90 10.99 8.74 7.26
CA PHE A 90 10.34 7.87 6.29
C PHE A 90 9.44 8.62 5.31
N GLU A 91 9.45 9.95 5.30
CA GLU A 91 8.50 10.76 4.53
C GLU A 91 8.62 10.44 3.04
N ARG A 92 9.84 10.39 2.51
CA ARG A 92 10.06 10.08 1.10
C ARG A 92 9.62 8.66 0.74
N ASP A 93 9.99 7.68 1.56
CA ASP A 93 9.63 6.28 1.37
C ASP A 93 8.11 6.09 1.40
N TYR A 94 7.43 6.75 2.35
CA TYR A 94 5.98 6.77 2.46
C TYR A 94 5.34 7.36 1.20
N ILE A 95 5.83 8.50 0.72
CA ILE A 95 5.32 9.17 -0.47
C ILE A 95 5.50 8.30 -1.73
N ASP A 96 6.70 7.75 -1.93
CA ASP A 96 7.00 6.91 -3.09
C ASP A 96 6.17 5.61 -3.06
N TYR A 97 6.02 5.00 -1.89
CA TYR A 97 5.17 3.83 -1.71
C TYR A 97 3.70 4.13 -1.94
N ALA A 98 3.17 5.23 -1.39
CA ALA A 98 1.78 5.64 -1.57
C ALA A 98 1.46 5.90 -3.04
N LEU A 99 2.36 6.55 -3.78
CA LEU A 99 2.22 6.77 -5.21
C LEU A 99 2.24 5.45 -5.98
N HIS A 100 3.26 4.61 -5.76
CA HIS A 100 3.37 3.31 -6.43
C HIS A 100 2.14 2.43 -6.16
N PHE A 101 1.68 2.39 -4.92
CA PHE A 101 0.54 1.56 -4.53
C PHE A 101 -0.78 2.10 -5.10
N SER A 102 -0.95 3.41 -5.18
CA SER A 102 -2.09 4.05 -5.86
C SER A 102 -2.13 3.69 -7.34
N LEU A 103 -0.98 3.82 -8.03
CA LEU A 103 -0.86 3.47 -9.45
C LEU A 103 -1.12 1.98 -9.70
N TRP A 104 -0.65 1.11 -8.82
CA TRP A 104 -0.93 -0.32 -8.93
C TRP A 104 -2.42 -0.64 -8.74
N ASN A 105 -3.09 -0.03 -7.77
CA ASN A 105 -4.52 -0.25 -7.53
C ASN A 105 -5.38 0.22 -8.71
N ILE A 106 -5.14 1.43 -9.22
CA ILE A 106 -5.92 1.95 -10.35
C ILE A 106 -5.72 1.14 -11.64
N ASN A 107 -4.51 0.66 -11.91
CA ASN A 107 -4.24 -0.21 -13.06
C ASN A 107 -4.81 -1.63 -12.91
N SER A 108 -5.15 -2.02 -11.68
CA SER A 108 -5.66 -3.36 -11.37
C SER A 108 -7.18 -3.44 -11.25
N ILE A 109 -7.88 -2.30 -11.26
CA ILE A 109 -9.34 -2.20 -11.11
C ILE A 109 -9.94 -1.81 -12.46
N LYS A 110 -11.13 -2.34 -12.76
CA LYS A 110 -11.89 -2.02 -13.97
C LYS A 110 -13.30 -1.53 -13.60
N GLY A 111 -14.04 -1.04 -14.60
CA GLY A 111 -15.44 -0.66 -14.45
C GLY A 111 -15.65 0.55 -13.53
N PHE A 112 -16.82 0.63 -12.90
CA PHE A 112 -17.24 1.80 -12.12
C PHE A 112 -16.31 2.14 -10.94
N ALA A 113 -15.66 1.14 -10.35
CA ALA A 113 -14.70 1.35 -9.27
C ALA A 113 -13.43 2.08 -9.76
N TYR A 114 -13.05 1.92 -11.04
CA TYR A 114 -11.93 2.64 -11.64
C TYR A 114 -12.21 4.15 -11.67
N GLU A 115 -13.38 4.56 -12.17
CA GLU A 115 -13.73 5.98 -12.29
C GLU A 115 -13.78 6.66 -10.92
N LYS A 116 -14.36 5.97 -9.92
CA LYS A 116 -14.37 6.45 -8.53
C LYS A 116 -12.96 6.65 -7.99
N LEU A 117 -12.09 5.65 -8.15
CA LEU A 117 -10.72 5.71 -7.68
C LEU A 117 -9.91 6.80 -8.39
N TYR A 118 -10.03 6.89 -9.72
CA TYR A 118 -9.38 7.92 -10.54
C TYR A 118 -9.75 9.32 -10.06
N ASN A 119 -11.06 9.56 -9.87
CA ASN A 119 -11.55 10.85 -9.42
C ASN A 119 -11.02 11.18 -8.02
N LYS A 120 -11.11 10.25 -7.06
CA LYS A 120 -10.60 10.44 -5.68
C LYS A 120 -9.11 10.74 -5.64
N LEU A 121 -8.30 10.00 -6.39
CA LEU A 121 -6.86 10.23 -6.48
C LEU A 121 -6.57 11.64 -7.01
N LYS A 122 -7.21 12.03 -8.12
CA LYS A 122 -6.98 13.32 -8.79
C LYS A 122 -7.49 14.52 -7.98
N SER A 123 -8.65 14.40 -7.34
CA SER A 123 -9.33 15.53 -6.70
C SER A 123 -8.91 15.77 -5.25
N GLU A 124 -8.60 14.70 -4.51
CA GLU A 124 -8.50 14.71 -3.05
C GLU A 124 -7.18 14.09 -2.57
N TRP A 125 -7.01 12.78 -2.73
CA TRP A 125 -6.02 12.02 -1.95
C TRP A 125 -4.57 12.41 -2.22
N PHE A 126 -4.26 12.78 -3.46
CA PHE A 126 -2.92 13.26 -3.77
C PHE A 126 -2.62 14.66 -3.25
N LYS A 127 -3.63 15.49 -3.02
CA LYS A 127 -3.44 16.78 -2.33
C LYS A 127 -3.11 16.54 -0.87
N ASP A 128 -3.78 15.58 -0.22
CA ASP A 128 -3.59 15.23 1.20
C ASP A 128 -2.17 14.74 1.53
N TRP A 129 -1.48 14.14 0.55
CA TRP A 129 -0.12 13.63 0.68
C TRP A 129 0.97 14.62 0.26
N ALA A 130 0.65 15.91 0.06
CA ALA A 130 1.58 16.94 -0.42
C ALA A 130 2.27 16.57 -1.76
N LEU A 131 1.67 15.67 -2.53
CA LEU A 131 2.17 15.18 -3.83
C LEU A 131 1.87 16.12 -4.99
N SER A 132 1.37 17.34 -4.73
CA SER A 132 0.84 18.27 -5.76
C SER A 132 1.84 18.58 -6.88
N GLY A 133 3.15 18.58 -6.62
CA GLY A 133 4.21 18.79 -7.61
C GLY A 133 4.60 17.56 -8.45
N LEU A 134 4.23 16.35 -8.03
CA LEU A 134 4.50 15.09 -8.75
C LEU A 134 3.31 14.63 -9.62
N MET A 135 2.16 15.33 -9.49
CA MET A 135 0.87 15.02 -10.12
C MET A 135 0.86 14.98 -11.64
N PRO A 136 1.38 15.99 -12.37
CA PRO A 136 1.08 16.08 -13.80
C PRO A 136 1.83 15.01 -14.58
N ASN A 137 3.06 14.70 -14.21
CA ASN A 137 3.90 13.83 -15.03
C ASN A 137 3.56 12.35 -14.87
N ALA A 138 3.28 11.85 -13.66
CA ALA A 138 3.08 10.41 -13.45
C ALA A 138 1.73 9.87 -13.97
N LEU A 139 0.62 10.62 -13.82
CA LEU A 139 -0.67 10.23 -14.38
C LEU A 139 -0.77 10.54 -15.88
N ASN A 140 -0.24 11.68 -16.35
CA ASN A 140 -0.29 12.00 -17.79
C ASN A 140 0.74 11.22 -18.62
N LEU A 141 1.88 10.76 -18.06
CA LEU A 141 2.82 9.92 -18.82
C LEU A 141 2.14 8.65 -19.33
N LYS A 142 1.17 8.08 -18.60
CA LYS A 142 0.57 6.79 -18.97
C LYS A 142 -0.80 6.87 -19.64
N VAL A 143 -1.61 7.91 -19.43
CA VAL A 143 -2.80 8.13 -20.29
C VAL A 143 -2.38 8.25 -21.76
N SER A 144 -1.23 8.88 -22.03
CA SER A 144 -0.66 8.95 -23.37
C SER A 144 -0.13 7.59 -23.89
N ILE A 145 0.35 6.70 -23.01
CA ILE A 145 0.89 5.38 -23.43
C ILE A 145 -0.25 4.38 -23.66
N SER A 146 -1.34 4.42 -22.88
CA SER A 146 -2.52 3.57 -23.07
C SER A 146 -3.32 3.94 -24.32
N ASN A 147 -3.32 5.20 -24.75
CA ASN A 147 -3.99 5.65 -25.97
C ASN A 147 -3.18 5.41 -27.26
N THR A 148 -1.93 4.95 -27.17
CA THR A 148 -1.07 4.67 -28.34
C THR A 148 -0.92 3.15 -28.59
N ALA A 149 -1.66 2.33 -27.84
CA ALA A 149 -1.78 0.89 -28.07
C ALA A 149 -3.20 0.56 -28.58
N ILE A 150 -3.50 1.01 -29.79
CA ILE A 150 -4.54 0.47 -30.68
C ILE A 150 -3.87 0.23 -32.03
#